data_AF-A0A938SLC5-F1
#
_entry.id   AF-A0A938SLC5-F1
#
_cell.length_a   1.000
_cell.length_b   1.000
_cell.length_c   1.000
_cell.angle_alpha   90.00
_cell.angle_beta   90.00
_cell.angle_gamma   90.00
#
_symmetry.space_group_name_H-M   'P 1'
#
loop_
_entity.id
_entity.type
_entity.pdbx_description
1 polymer ?
#
loop_
_entity_poly.entity_id
_entity_poly.type
_entity_poly.pdbx_seq_one_letter_code
_entity_poly.pdbx_strand_id
1 'polypeptide(L)'
;MNHIAPCLVPRARDRAVVLQPGCPWPSCLWFVAWATGGLAAVAATAGEPSGGYLGPSALAVSQDKNILYAACADARELLWVELPGGKIVRRASMPGAPAKIVVSPDGRRLYVACAAAQSVVAVVDALDGQLLATIPVGHTATALALDARRERLYVCNRFDNSLSVIDVPTHRELTRIPAVREPVAVAVAPDGQTILVANHLPLVRANTGLKDSVSATLTVVDADTWETATIKLHNGASSLQGLCISSDGRIALVTHVLSNFLDVPFRVETGWINANAVSIVDVRQRKLLRTIGLDEMDSGAANPWDVAFTSDGELVCVACAGTHELSVIGYETLLGEEAWRTMAPIPGAWPVYPSLGQSLWKRLKLPGKGPRAMALDGSTAYVAEYFTDSVAVVDLRSLGSIRTIELGPPPVLSPQRQGELLFHDATICYQQWQSCASCHPDARADALNWDLMNDGTGNPKNTKSMLFSHVTPPAMAESVRETAEDAVRSGLTHILFANRPEEEALAIDAYLKSLKPVPSPLLVGNQLSESARRGSQWFDQVGCQRCHPAPWYTDLRAHPIDRALADRPDRRLDTPTLLEVWRTAPYMHDGSYLTVRELLTEGQHGLGRSPKLTESQIDDLVAFVLSL
;
A
#
# COMPACT_ATOMS: atom_id res chain seq x y z
N MET A 1 -12.54 30.48 53.41
CA MET A 1 -13.97 30.77 53.68
C MET A 1 -14.41 31.85 52.71
N ASN A 2 -15.38 31.51 51.82
CA ASN A 2 -16.38 32.38 51.15
C ASN A 2 -15.91 33.65 50.38
N HIS A 3 -16.33 34.03 49.17
CA HIS A 3 -17.39 33.66 48.20
C HIS A 3 -17.01 34.34 46.85
N ILE A 4 -17.19 33.66 45.70
CA ILE A 4 -18.16 33.93 44.59
C ILE A 4 -17.94 35.24 43.77
N ALA A 5 -17.92 35.05 42.44
CA ALA A 5 -17.81 36.00 41.31
C ALA A 5 -19.08 36.89 41.11
N PRO A 6 -19.28 37.75 40.06
CA PRO A 6 -19.16 37.40 38.62
C PRO A 6 -18.71 38.53 37.63
N CYS A 7 -18.51 38.08 36.39
CA CYS A 7 -18.24 38.81 35.15
C CYS A 7 -19.28 39.87 34.76
N LEU A 8 -18.86 40.88 33.98
CA LEU A 8 -19.66 41.57 32.95
C LEU A 8 -18.74 42.26 31.92
N VAL A 9 -18.96 41.97 30.63
CA VAL A 9 -18.38 42.61 29.43
C VAL A 9 -19.41 43.64 28.93
N PRO A 10 -19.06 44.83 28.38
CA PRO A 10 -19.05 44.97 26.91
C PRO A 10 -18.13 46.05 26.27
N ARG A 11 -17.66 45.69 25.07
CA ARG A 11 -17.58 46.46 23.81
C ARG A 11 -16.74 47.75 23.68
N ALA A 12 -15.85 47.67 22.69
CA ALA A 12 -15.07 48.75 22.09
C ALA A 12 -15.91 49.69 21.21
N ARG A 13 -15.47 50.95 21.10
CA ARG A 13 -15.57 51.77 19.89
C ARG A 13 -14.62 52.96 19.88
N ASP A 14 -14.21 53.28 18.65
CA ASP A 14 -13.75 54.56 18.10
C ASP A 14 -12.27 54.96 18.26
N ARG A 15 -11.59 55.02 17.11
CA ARG A 15 -11.27 56.31 16.46
C ARG A 15 -10.77 56.13 15.03
N ALA A 16 -11.40 56.87 14.12
CA ALA A 16 -10.98 57.10 12.74
C ALA A 16 -10.19 58.42 12.65
N VAL A 17 -9.20 58.50 11.74
CA VAL A 17 -8.61 59.78 11.29
C VAL A 17 -8.29 59.72 9.79
N VAL A 18 -9.08 60.50 9.03
CA VAL A 18 -8.79 61.41 7.89
C VAL A 18 -7.93 60.95 6.70
N LEU A 19 -8.52 61.09 5.49
CA LEU A 19 -7.89 60.97 4.16
C LEU A 19 -7.84 62.34 3.45
N GLN A 20 -6.77 62.62 2.69
CA GLN A 20 -6.78 63.41 1.44
C GLN A 20 -5.58 63.05 0.51
N PRO A 21 -5.66 63.28 -0.82
CA PRO A 21 -5.16 62.36 -1.86
C PRO A 21 -4.07 62.92 -2.82
N GLY A 22 -3.34 62.02 -3.51
CA GLY A 22 -2.45 62.33 -4.65
C GLY A 22 -1.84 61.08 -5.33
N CYS A 23 -2.14 60.87 -6.62
CA CYS A 23 -1.78 59.78 -7.56
C CYS A 23 -0.25 59.65 -7.92
N PRO A 24 0.24 58.69 -8.76
CA PRO A 24 -0.24 57.33 -9.15
C PRO A 24 0.84 56.20 -9.41
N TRP A 25 0.38 54.94 -9.55
CA TRP A 25 0.98 53.69 -10.15
C TRP A 25 1.88 52.73 -9.33
N PRO A 26 1.83 51.40 -9.59
CA PRO A 26 1.66 50.39 -8.56
C PRO A 26 2.86 49.44 -8.37
N SER A 27 3.09 49.05 -7.13
CA SER A 27 3.84 47.83 -6.79
C SER A 27 2.91 46.93 -5.97
N CYS A 28 2.41 45.88 -6.62
CA CYS A 28 1.61 44.83 -6.01
C CYS A 28 2.47 44.02 -5.03
N LEU A 29 2.51 44.46 -3.77
CA LEU A 29 2.92 43.63 -2.65
C LEU A 29 1.73 42.71 -2.30
N TRP A 30 1.86 41.44 -2.67
CA TRP A 30 1.02 40.38 -2.14
C TRP A 30 1.35 40.20 -0.66
N PHE A 31 0.51 40.76 0.22
CA PHE A 31 0.45 40.31 1.60
C PHE A 31 -0.11 38.89 1.64
N VAL A 32 0.76 37.91 1.80
CA VAL A 32 0.37 36.57 2.26
C VAL A 32 -0.09 36.73 3.69
N ALA A 33 -1.42 36.76 3.89
CA ALA A 33 -2.00 36.65 5.21
C ALA A 33 -1.67 35.27 5.77
N TRP A 34 -0.79 35.23 6.76
CA TRP A 34 -0.61 34.07 7.62
C TRP A 34 -1.92 33.88 8.39
N ALA A 35 -2.76 32.97 7.92
CA ALA A 35 -3.80 32.40 8.76
C ALA A 35 -3.09 31.56 9.83
N THR A 36 -2.88 32.15 11.00
CA THR A 36 -2.56 31.42 12.22
C THR A 36 -3.77 30.56 12.58
N GLY A 37 -3.89 29.39 11.95
CA GLY A 37 -4.75 28.33 12.41
C GLY A 37 -4.26 27.92 13.80
N GLY A 38 -5.00 28.30 14.83
CA GLY A 38 -4.71 27.86 16.19
C GLY A 38 -4.72 26.34 16.24
N LEU A 39 -3.60 25.75 16.63
CA LEU A 39 -3.52 24.37 17.08
C LEU A 39 -4.47 24.23 18.27
N ALA A 40 -5.64 23.65 18.05
CA ALA A 40 -6.42 23.10 19.16
C ALA A 40 -5.59 21.95 19.73
N ALA A 41 -5.08 22.12 20.95
CA ALA A 41 -4.41 21.06 21.67
C ALA A 41 -5.40 19.89 21.83
N VAL A 42 -5.16 18.81 21.10
CA VAL A 42 -5.88 17.55 21.27
C VAL A 42 -5.30 16.90 22.53
N ALA A 43 -6.02 17.02 23.64
CA ALA A 43 -5.61 16.41 24.90
C ALA A 43 -5.74 14.88 24.79
N ALA A 44 -4.68 14.16 25.16
CA ALA A 44 -4.73 12.71 25.34
C ALA A 44 -5.65 12.39 26.53
N THR A 45 -6.86 11.92 26.25
CA THR A 45 -7.78 11.46 27.29
C THR A 45 -7.59 9.97 27.52
N ALA A 46 -7.78 9.52 28.77
CA ALA A 46 -8.15 8.13 29.03
C ALA A 46 -9.59 7.93 28.51
N GLY A 47 -9.74 7.86 27.18
CA GLY A 47 -11.02 7.77 26.50
C GLY A 47 -11.54 6.33 26.46
N GLU A 48 -12.87 6.18 26.51
CA GLU A 48 -13.54 4.92 26.23
C GLU A 48 -13.23 4.45 24.79
N PRO A 49 -13.30 3.12 24.51
CA PRO A 49 -13.09 2.60 23.16
C PRO A 49 -14.00 3.31 22.16
N SER A 50 -13.46 3.74 21.01
CA SER A 50 -14.29 4.08 19.87
C SER A 50 -15.14 2.86 19.52
N GLY A 51 -16.47 2.98 19.45
CA GLY A 51 -17.37 1.86 19.16
C GLY A 51 -17.28 1.28 17.74
N GLY A 52 -16.15 1.45 17.05
CA GLY A 52 -15.84 0.94 15.71
C GLY A 52 -14.52 0.15 15.69
N TYR A 53 -14.11 -0.29 14.50
CA TYR A 53 -12.88 -1.08 14.32
C TYR A 53 -11.62 -0.25 14.62
N LEU A 54 -10.65 -0.84 15.31
CA LEU A 54 -9.36 -0.20 15.58
C LEU A 54 -8.40 -0.33 14.39
N GLY A 55 -8.29 -1.53 13.82
CA GLY A 55 -7.42 -1.83 12.68
C GLY A 55 -5.95 -1.58 12.99
N PRO A 56 -5.33 -2.30 13.95
CA PRO A 56 -3.92 -2.11 14.28
C PRO A 56 -3.03 -2.40 13.06
N SER A 57 -2.28 -1.38 12.62
CA SER A 57 -1.52 -1.36 11.36
C SER A 57 -0.02 -1.24 11.56
N ALA A 58 0.44 -0.75 12.72
CA ALA A 58 1.84 -0.68 13.07
C ALA A 58 2.05 -0.76 14.59
N LEU A 59 3.19 -1.31 15.00
CA LEU A 59 3.59 -1.46 16.38
C LEU A 59 5.00 -0.89 16.59
N ALA A 60 5.29 -0.40 17.79
CA ALA A 60 6.63 -0.07 18.24
C ALA A 60 6.76 -0.27 19.76
N VAL A 61 7.92 -0.72 20.24
CA VAL A 61 8.17 -0.90 21.68
C VAL A 61 8.99 0.29 22.21
N SER A 62 8.66 0.78 23.41
CA SER A 62 9.45 1.78 24.11
C SER A 62 10.84 1.26 24.46
N GLN A 63 11.81 2.16 24.63
CA GLN A 63 13.20 1.76 24.89
C GLN A 63 13.38 1.03 26.22
N ASP A 64 12.58 1.40 27.23
CA ASP A 64 12.53 0.75 28.53
C ASP A 64 11.71 -0.56 28.53
N LYS A 65 11.11 -0.91 27.38
CA LYS A 65 10.34 -2.15 27.13
C LYS A 65 9.08 -2.29 27.98
N ASN A 66 8.61 -1.19 28.57
CA ASN A 66 7.43 -1.17 29.43
C ASN A 66 6.16 -0.77 28.68
N ILE A 67 6.27 -0.20 27.48
CA ILE A 67 5.13 0.26 26.68
C ILE A 67 5.24 -0.29 25.25
N LEU A 68 4.14 -0.84 24.76
CA LEU A 68 3.90 -1.09 23.34
C LEU A 68 3.01 0.03 22.80
N TYR A 69 3.47 0.73 21.77
CA TYR A 69 2.69 1.68 21.00
C TYR A 69 1.99 0.95 19.85
N ALA A 70 0.68 1.12 19.72
CA ALA A 70 -0.10 0.53 18.64
C ALA A 70 -0.83 1.61 17.83
N ALA A 71 -0.51 1.70 16.54
CA ALA A 71 -1.20 2.56 15.58
C ALA A 71 -2.43 1.82 15.05
N CYS A 72 -3.60 2.42 15.22
CA CYS A 72 -4.89 1.90 14.84
C CYS A 72 -5.43 2.72 13.65
N ALA A 73 -5.30 2.18 12.44
CA ALA A 73 -5.58 2.88 11.19
C ALA A 73 -7.06 3.24 11.03
N ASP A 74 -7.96 2.29 11.32
CA ASP A 74 -9.41 2.46 11.14
C ASP A 74 -9.97 3.48 12.16
N ALA A 75 -9.51 3.40 13.41
CA ALA A 75 -9.91 4.34 14.45
C ALA A 75 -9.20 5.70 14.37
N ARG A 76 -8.09 5.80 13.62
CA ARG A 76 -7.19 6.97 13.59
C ARG A 76 -6.66 7.32 14.97
N GLU A 77 -6.21 6.30 15.70
CA GLU A 77 -5.72 6.43 17.08
C GLU A 77 -4.32 5.83 17.24
N LEU A 78 -3.60 6.34 18.23
CA LEU A 78 -2.40 5.74 18.80
C LEU A 78 -2.71 5.28 20.23
N LEU A 79 -2.34 4.04 20.55
CA LEU A 79 -2.57 3.43 21.87
C LEU A 79 -1.24 3.19 22.59
N TRP A 80 -1.23 3.39 23.91
CA TRP A 80 -0.14 3.00 24.79
C TRP A 80 -0.59 1.80 25.60
N VAL A 81 0.11 0.69 25.44
CA VAL A 81 -0.19 -0.59 26.07
C VAL A 81 0.92 -0.93 27.06
N GLU A 82 0.60 -1.01 28.34
CA GLU A 82 1.55 -1.38 29.40
C GLU A 82 1.97 -2.85 29.27
N LEU A 83 3.27 -3.10 29.28
CA LEU A 83 3.87 -4.43 29.18
C LEU A 83 4.33 -4.92 30.57
N PRO A 84 4.26 -6.24 30.84
CA PRO A 84 3.71 -7.28 29.98
C PRO A 84 2.17 -7.39 30.04
N GLY A 85 1.51 -6.66 30.96
CA GLY A 85 0.11 -6.85 31.33
C GLY A 85 -0.93 -6.61 30.23
N GLY A 86 -0.60 -5.86 29.17
CA GLY A 86 -1.48 -5.55 28.06
C GLY A 86 -2.52 -4.46 28.34
N LYS A 87 -2.42 -3.74 29.46
CA LYS A 87 -3.40 -2.71 29.82
C LYS A 87 -3.19 -1.46 28.95
N ILE A 88 -4.26 -1.00 28.29
CA ILE A 88 -4.24 0.28 27.58
C ILE A 88 -4.29 1.40 28.61
N VAL A 89 -3.22 2.19 28.68
CA VAL A 89 -3.08 3.29 29.65
C VAL A 89 -3.34 4.65 29.02
N ARG A 90 -3.32 4.74 27.68
CA ARG A 90 -3.54 6.00 26.95
C ARG A 90 -4.03 5.77 25.53
N ARG A 91 -4.80 6.76 25.04
CA ARG A 91 -5.21 6.91 23.64
C ARG A 91 -4.90 8.33 23.16
N ALA A 92 -4.53 8.50 21.91
CA ALA A 92 -4.38 9.80 21.27
C ALA A 92 -4.92 9.75 19.83
N SER A 93 -5.74 10.73 19.45
CA SER A 93 -6.26 10.85 18.09
C SER A 93 -5.19 11.36 17.13
N MET A 94 -5.13 10.77 15.94
CA MET A 94 -4.18 11.12 14.89
C MET A 94 -4.86 11.95 13.78
N PRO A 95 -4.13 12.85 13.11
CA PRO A 95 -4.68 13.70 12.04
C PRO A 95 -5.11 12.93 10.78
N GLY A 96 -4.68 11.69 10.62
CA GLY A 96 -5.04 10.77 9.53
C GLY A 96 -4.89 9.33 9.98
N ALA A 97 -5.05 8.36 9.06
CA ALA A 97 -4.90 6.94 9.40
C ALA A 97 -3.41 6.62 9.68
N PRO A 98 -3.02 6.28 10.92
CA PRO A 98 -1.62 5.98 11.21
C PRO A 98 -1.19 4.68 10.51
N ALA A 99 -0.10 4.72 9.77
CA ALA A 99 0.40 3.61 8.93
C ALA A 99 1.73 3.03 9.42
N LYS A 100 2.59 3.83 10.05
CA LYS A 100 3.87 3.40 10.63
C LYS A 100 4.24 4.28 11.83
N ILE A 101 4.91 3.70 12.83
CA ILE A 101 5.45 4.40 14.00
C ILE A 101 6.95 4.13 14.09
N VAL A 102 7.74 5.15 14.39
CA VAL A 102 9.15 5.01 14.81
C VAL A 102 9.38 5.81 16.09
N VAL A 103 10.07 5.20 17.06
CA VAL A 103 10.45 5.83 18.34
C VAL A 103 11.79 6.56 18.18
N SER A 104 11.92 7.75 18.74
CA SER A 104 13.18 8.48 18.74
C SER A 104 14.26 7.77 19.59
N PRO A 105 15.56 8.02 19.33
CA PRO A 105 16.68 7.39 20.06
C PRO A 105 16.78 7.80 21.52
N ASP A 106 16.12 8.87 21.95
CA ASP A 106 16.00 9.27 23.35
C ASP A 106 14.73 8.74 24.01
N GLY A 107 13.86 8.04 23.27
CA GLY A 107 12.59 7.51 23.73
C GLY A 107 11.51 8.57 24.02
N ARG A 108 11.74 9.85 23.67
CA ARG A 108 10.83 10.95 24.04
C ARG A 108 9.79 11.28 22.99
N ARG A 109 9.99 10.89 21.74
CA ARG A 109 9.12 11.23 20.61
C ARG A 109 8.75 10.00 19.79
N LEU A 110 7.53 10.02 19.27
CA LEU A 110 7.03 9.09 18.27
C LEU A 110 6.83 9.85 16.97
N TYR A 111 7.38 9.34 15.88
CA TYR A 111 7.09 9.80 14.53
C TYR A 111 6.08 8.85 13.90
N VAL A 112 4.92 9.36 13.53
CA VAL A 112 3.81 8.57 13.01
C VAL A 112 3.44 9.07 11.62
N ALA A 113 3.54 8.21 10.60
CA ALA A 113 3.01 8.54 9.27
C ALA A 113 1.50 8.41 9.32
N CYS A 114 0.80 9.50 9.05
CA CYS A 114 -0.65 9.54 8.96
C CYS A 114 -1.07 9.62 7.49
N ALA A 115 -1.47 8.48 6.94
CA ALA A 115 -1.87 8.34 5.54
C ALA A 115 -3.17 9.09 5.26
N ALA A 116 -3.13 9.93 4.23
CA ALA A 116 -4.24 10.66 3.63
C ALA A 116 -3.82 11.18 2.24
N ALA A 117 -4.76 11.72 1.46
CA ALA A 117 -4.39 12.42 0.22
C ALA A 117 -3.42 13.59 0.48
N GLN A 118 -3.64 14.32 1.57
CA GLN A 118 -2.69 15.28 2.14
C GLN A 118 -2.12 14.70 3.43
N SER A 119 -1.08 13.86 3.32
CA SER A 119 -0.51 13.19 4.49
C SER A 119 0.35 14.12 5.33
N VAL A 120 0.50 13.73 6.60
CA VAL A 120 1.43 14.36 7.54
C VAL A 120 2.21 13.30 8.31
N VAL A 121 3.39 13.65 8.79
CA VAL A 121 4.02 12.97 9.92
C VAL A 121 3.62 13.69 11.19
N ALA A 122 2.94 12.98 12.10
CA ALA A 122 2.69 13.47 13.45
C ALA A 122 3.91 13.20 14.34
N VAL A 123 4.38 14.24 15.04
CA VAL A 123 5.39 14.14 16.10
C VAL A 123 4.66 14.15 17.42
N VAL A 124 4.69 13.05 18.15
CA VAL A 124 3.92 12.84 19.38
C VAL A 124 4.87 12.66 20.56
N ASP A 125 4.58 13.27 21.71
CA ASP A 125 5.31 13.00 22.95
C ASP A 125 5.05 11.56 23.40
N ALA A 126 6.13 10.80 23.58
CA ALA A 126 6.04 9.37 23.88
C ALA A 126 5.53 9.06 25.29
N LEU A 127 5.60 10.03 26.22
CA LEU A 127 5.19 9.87 27.62
C LEU A 127 3.70 10.18 27.80
N ASP A 128 3.26 11.34 27.34
CA ASP A 128 1.91 11.85 27.61
C ASP A 128 0.97 11.86 26.41
N GLY A 129 1.47 11.53 25.21
CA GLY A 129 0.69 11.41 23.98
C GLY A 129 0.29 12.75 23.36
N GLN A 130 0.88 13.87 23.79
CA GLN A 130 0.61 15.17 23.19
C GLN A 130 1.15 15.24 21.76
N LEU A 131 0.32 15.76 20.83
CA LEU A 131 0.76 16.10 19.48
C LEU A 131 1.64 17.35 19.52
N LEU A 132 2.94 17.18 19.31
CA LEU A 132 3.95 18.24 19.37
C LEU A 132 4.06 19.01 18.05
N ALA A 133 3.96 18.32 16.92
CA ALA A 133 4.04 18.92 15.59
C ALA A 133 3.38 18.03 14.53
N THR A 134 3.04 18.64 13.39
CA THR A 134 2.64 17.94 12.17
C THR A 134 3.50 18.43 11.00
N ILE A 135 4.11 17.51 10.29
CA ILE A 135 5.01 17.80 9.16
C ILE A 135 4.30 17.37 7.88
N PRO A 136 3.90 18.30 6.98
CA PRO A 136 3.32 17.95 5.69
C PRO A 136 4.30 17.10 4.86
N VAL A 137 3.78 16.07 4.23
CA VAL A 137 4.53 15.20 3.29
C VAL A 137 3.70 14.96 2.03
N GLY A 138 4.12 14.04 1.17
CA GLY A 138 3.42 13.71 -0.07
C GLY A 138 2.15 12.89 0.12
N HIS A 139 1.57 12.45 -0.99
CA HIS A 139 0.31 11.73 -1.03
C HIS A 139 0.44 10.30 -0.47
N THR A 140 -0.44 9.95 0.47
CA THR A 140 -0.52 8.64 1.15
C THR A 140 0.82 8.18 1.73
N ALA A 141 1.20 8.77 2.87
CA ALA A 141 2.37 8.38 3.63
C ALA A 141 2.17 7.00 4.28
N THR A 142 2.83 5.97 3.76
CA THR A 142 2.62 4.56 4.16
C THR A 142 3.68 4.02 5.12
N ALA A 143 4.92 4.50 4.99
CA ALA A 143 6.05 4.04 5.80
C ALA A 143 7.00 5.18 6.12
N LEU A 144 7.74 5.01 7.22
CA LEU A 144 8.81 5.92 7.61
C LEU A 144 9.97 5.17 8.28
N ALA A 145 11.18 5.70 8.14
CA ALA A 145 12.37 5.24 8.83
C ALA A 145 13.22 6.42 9.32
N LEU A 146 13.79 6.29 10.51
CA LEU A 146 14.62 7.30 11.14
C LEU A 146 16.11 6.94 11.02
N ASP A 147 16.89 7.81 10.39
CA ASP A 147 18.35 7.83 10.57
C ASP A 147 18.70 8.74 11.74
N ALA A 148 18.90 8.12 12.90
CA ALA A 148 19.28 8.79 14.14
C ALA A 148 20.63 9.53 14.04
N ARG A 149 21.56 9.05 13.20
CA ARG A 149 22.91 9.62 13.11
C ARG A 149 22.94 10.89 12.28
N ARG A 150 22.12 10.93 11.23
CA ARG A 150 21.97 12.12 10.37
C ARG A 150 20.81 13.03 10.79
N GLU A 151 20.06 12.63 11.82
CA GLU A 151 18.84 13.30 12.29
C GLU A 151 17.83 13.52 11.15
N ARG A 152 17.63 12.48 10.33
CA ARG A 152 16.75 12.51 9.15
C ARG A 152 15.66 11.48 9.24
N LEU A 153 14.46 11.86 8.82
CA LEU A 153 13.32 10.96 8.66
C LEU A 153 12.99 10.79 7.18
N TYR A 154 12.93 9.55 6.72
CA TYR A 154 12.57 9.18 5.36
C TYR A 154 11.12 8.71 5.33
N VAL A 155 10.29 9.24 4.44
CA VAL A 155 8.85 8.96 4.39
C VAL A 155 8.43 8.55 2.99
N CYS A 156 7.83 7.37 2.86
CA CYS A 156 7.31 6.88 1.58
C CYS A 156 5.98 7.54 1.25
N ASN A 157 5.95 8.32 0.17
CA ASN A 157 4.73 8.90 -0.38
C ASN A 157 4.24 8.00 -1.51
N ARG A 158 3.36 7.05 -1.18
CA ARG A 158 2.99 5.95 -2.08
C ARG A 158 2.51 6.45 -3.43
N PHE A 159 1.56 7.38 -3.46
CA PHE A 159 0.93 7.78 -4.72
C PHE A 159 1.60 8.97 -5.42
N ASP A 160 2.56 9.63 -4.76
CA ASP A 160 3.49 10.55 -5.42
C ASP A 160 4.70 9.82 -6.04
N ASN A 161 4.82 8.50 -5.85
CA ASN A 161 5.98 7.70 -6.24
C ASN A 161 7.31 8.32 -5.78
N SER A 162 7.38 8.74 -4.51
CA SER A 162 8.55 9.47 -3.99
C SER A 162 8.84 9.19 -2.52
N LEU A 163 10.06 9.56 -2.09
CA LEU A 163 10.52 9.53 -0.72
C LEU A 163 10.81 10.96 -0.22
N SER A 164 10.07 11.44 0.77
CA SER A 164 10.37 12.70 1.45
C SER A 164 11.53 12.51 2.42
N VAL A 165 12.49 13.44 2.43
CA VAL A 165 13.57 13.50 3.42
C VAL A 165 13.31 14.68 4.34
N ILE A 166 13.12 14.43 5.63
CA ILE A 166 12.79 15.44 6.63
C ILE A 166 13.96 15.61 7.58
N ASP A 167 14.35 16.86 7.82
CA ASP A 167 15.25 17.23 8.90
C ASP A 167 14.49 17.21 10.23
N VAL A 168 14.92 16.35 11.15
CA VAL A 168 14.24 16.14 12.43
C VAL A 168 14.33 17.35 13.36
N PRO A 169 15.47 18.05 13.50
CA PRO A 169 15.54 19.21 14.38
C PRO A 169 14.64 20.38 13.95
N THR A 170 14.55 20.63 12.64
CA THR A 170 13.80 21.79 12.10
C THR A 170 12.40 21.44 11.61
N HIS A 171 12.05 20.16 11.50
CA HIS A 171 10.81 19.66 10.94
C HIS A 171 10.56 20.10 9.48
N ARG A 172 11.64 20.29 8.69
CA ARG A 172 11.54 20.75 7.30
C ARG A 172 11.86 19.62 6.33
N GLU A 173 11.07 19.51 5.25
CA GLU A 173 11.41 18.65 4.12
C GLU A 173 12.65 19.24 3.41
N LEU A 174 13.75 18.48 3.39
CA LEU A 174 15.00 18.84 2.75
C LEU A 174 14.93 18.62 1.24
N THR A 175 14.36 17.49 0.83
CA THR A 175 14.23 17.10 -0.56
C THR A 175 13.18 15.99 -0.70
N ARG A 176 12.73 15.78 -1.93
CA ARG A 176 11.84 14.69 -2.32
C ARG A 176 12.48 13.89 -3.45
N ILE A 177 12.74 12.62 -3.20
CA ILE A 177 13.51 11.74 -4.07
C ILE A 177 12.55 10.89 -4.88
N PRO A 178 12.66 10.83 -6.22
CA PRO A 178 11.84 9.93 -7.03
C PRO A 178 12.05 8.45 -6.65
N ALA A 179 10.97 7.70 -6.53
CA ALA A 179 10.95 6.25 -6.44
C ALA A 179 10.36 5.66 -7.74
N VAL A 180 10.21 4.34 -7.84
CA VAL A 180 9.68 3.71 -9.06
C VAL A 180 8.17 3.75 -9.08
N ARG A 181 7.51 2.96 -8.23
CA ARG A 181 6.06 3.04 -8.09
C ARG A 181 5.58 2.53 -6.74
N GLU A 182 4.74 3.32 -6.10
CA GLU A 182 4.07 2.96 -4.87
C GLU A 182 5.06 2.50 -3.78
N PRO A 183 5.99 3.37 -3.32
CA PRO A 183 6.85 3.04 -2.21
C PRO A 183 6.02 2.73 -0.96
N VAL A 184 6.22 1.55 -0.37
CA VAL A 184 5.40 1.02 0.74
C VAL A 184 6.19 0.61 1.97
N ALA A 185 7.51 0.41 1.85
CA ALA A 185 8.39 0.26 2.99
C ALA A 185 9.75 0.90 2.72
N VAL A 186 10.40 1.38 3.78
CA VAL A 186 11.72 1.99 3.75
C VAL A 186 12.56 1.48 4.91
N ALA A 187 13.82 1.18 4.66
CA ALA A 187 14.79 0.80 5.68
C ALA A 187 16.11 1.54 5.44
N VAL A 188 16.73 1.99 6.54
CA VAL A 188 18.03 2.67 6.52
C VAL A 188 19.08 1.68 6.98
N ALA A 189 20.15 1.50 6.20
CA ALA A 189 21.26 0.64 6.58
C ALA A 189 21.94 1.18 7.86
N PRO A 190 22.54 0.32 8.71
CA PRO A 190 23.22 0.76 9.92
C PRO A 190 24.38 1.74 9.73
N ASP A 191 24.96 1.87 8.53
CA ASP A 191 25.92 2.93 8.19
C ASP A 191 25.26 4.30 7.92
N GLY A 192 23.94 4.29 7.73
CA GLY A 192 23.08 5.40 7.33
C GLY A 192 23.34 5.94 5.93
N GLN A 193 24.24 5.32 5.16
CA GLN A 193 24.59 5.74 3.80
C GLN A 193 23.61 5.16 2.78
N THR A 194 23.19 3.91 2.98
CA THR A 194 22.27 3.24 2.04
C THR A 194 20.85 3.23 2.60
N ILE A 195 19.89 3.70 1.81
CA ILE A 195 18.46 3.60 2.10
C ILE A 195 17.84 2.69 1.04
N LEU A 196 17.04 1.73 1.47
CA LEU A 196 16.28 0.85 0.58
C LEU A 196 14.80 1.17 0.69
N VAL A 197 14.12 1.20 -0.44
CA VAL A 197 12.68 1.44 -0.55
C VAL A 197 12.05 0.31 -1.37
N ALA A 198 11.03 -0.34 -0.81
CA ALA A 198 10.24 -1.35 -1.50
C ALA A 198 9.10 -0.68 -2.28
N ASN A 199 9.06 -0.91 -3.60
CA ASN A 199 8.02 -0.41 -4.50
C ASN A 199 6.96 -1.50 -4.67
N HIS A 200 5.70 -1.21 -4.36
CA HIS A 200 4.64 -2.20 -4.23
C HIS A 200 4.40 -3.01 -5.50
N LEU A 201 4.35 -2.34 -6.66
CA LEU A 201 3.96 -2.92 -7.94
C LEU A 201 5.03 -2.74 -9.03
N PRO A 202 5.05 -3.62 -10.05
CA PRO A 202 5.81 -3.40 -11.27
C PRO A 202 5.44 -2.08 -11.98
N LEU A 203 6.44 -1.49 -12.64
CA LEU A 203 6.26 -0.40 -13.60
C LEU A 203 7.08 -0.70 -14.86
N VAL A 204 6.60 -1.69 -15.61
CA VAL A 204 7.20 -2.22 -16.84
C VAL A 204 6.06 -2.63 -17.79
N ARG A 205 6.31 -2.61 -19.11
CA ARG A 205 5.30 -3.06 -20.08
C ARG A 205 5.02 -4.54 -19.83
N ALA A 206 3.75 -4.93 -19.77
CA ALA A 206 3.35 -6.29 -19.42
C ALA A 206 3.17 -7.20 -20.66
N ASN A 207 3.27 -6.65 -21.87
CA ASN A 207 3.13 -7.37 -23.14
C ASN A 207 4.46 -7.89 -23.72
N THR A 208 5.55 -7.90 -22.94
CA THR A 208 6.90 -8.24 -23.40
C THR A 208 7.14 -9.76 -23.49
N GLY A 209 6.23 -10.57 -22.95
CA GLY A 209 6.40 -12.03 -22.84
C GLY A 209 7.62 -12.37 -21.99
N LEU A 210 8.49 -13.26 -22.51
CA LEU A 210 9.74 -13.65 -21.83
C LEU A 210 10.92 -12.70 -22.09
N LYS A 211 10.74 -11.63 -22.89
CA LYS A 211 11.86 -10.75 -23.28
C LYS A 211 12.36 -9.87 -22.14
N ASP A 212 11.44 -9.41 -21.29
CA ASP A 212 11.74 -8.57 -20.14
C ASP A 212 11.15 -9.17 -18.88
N SER A 213 11.85 -9.01 -17.74
CA SER A 213 11.32 -9.36 -16.43
C SER A 213 10.25 -8.35 -16.01
N VAL A 214 9.01 -8.82 -15.82
CA VAL A 214 7.91 -8.07 -15.21
C VAL A 214 7.98 -8.28 -13.70
N SER A 215 8.59 -7.32 -13.00
CA SER A 215 8.77 -7.40 -11.55
C SER A 215 8.75 -6.03 -10.91
N ALA A 216 8.29 -5.99 -9.67
CA ALA A 216 8.52 -4.89 -8.75
C ALA A 216 10.01 -4.81 -8.39
N THR A 217 10.43 -3.63 -7.93
CA THR A 217 11.86 -3.32 -7.72
C THR A 217 12.08 -2.65 -6.37
N LEU A 218 13.31 -2.73 -5.86
CA LEU A 218 13.74 -1.87 -4.76
C LEU A 218 14.41 -0.62 -5.33
N THR A 219 14.11 0.55 -4.78
CA THR A 219 14.91 1.76 -4.98
C THR A 219 16.01 1.79 -3.93
N VAL A 220 17.25 1.98 -4.36
CA VAL A 220 18.41 2.23 -3.51
C VAL A 220 18.70 3.72 -3.58
N VAL A 221 18.80 4.38 -2.44
CA VAL A 221 19.12 5.80 -2.34
C VAL A 221 20.42 5.96 -1.56
N ASP A 222 21.35 6.75 -2.10
CA ASP A 222 22.51 7.23 -1.37
C ASP A 222 22.13 8.44 -0.50
N ALA A 223 22.37 8.35 0.80
CA ALA A 223 21.93 9.36 1.76
C ALA A 223 22.73 10.68 1.70
N ASP A 224 23.88 10.71 1.01
CA ASP A 224 24.72 11.89 0.93
C ASP A 224 24.49 12.62 -0.41
N THR A 225 24.28 11.88 -1.50
CA THR A 225 24.10 12.46 -2.85
C THR A 225 22.65 12.51 -3.33
N TRP A 226 21.75 11.75 -2.71
CA TRP A 226 20.37 11.49 -3.19
C TRP A 226 20.28 10.80 -4.55
N GLU A 227 21.39 10.22 -5.03
CA GLU A 227 21.37 9.41 -6.24
C GLU A 227 20.60 8.11 -6.01
N THR A 228 19.84 7.71 -7.02
CA THR A 228 18.99 6.53 -6.98
C THR A 228 19.49 5.43 -7.92
N ALA A 229 19.42 4.18 -7.47
CA ALA A 229 19.55 3.00 -8.31
C ALA A 229 18.37 2.04 -8.06
N THR A 230 18.19 1.04 -8.91
CA THR A 230 17.12 0.04 -8.74
C THR A 230 17.67 -1.37 -8.69
N ILE A 231 17.12 -2.20 -7.80
CA ILE A 231 17.35 -3.64 -7.74
C ILE A 231 16.10 -4.33 -8.24
N LYS A 232 16.21 -5.00 -9.39
CA LYS A 232 15.12 -5.83 -9.93
C LYS A 232 15.02 -7.13 -9.13
N LEU A 233 13.80 -7.51 -8.80
CA LEU A 233 13.52 -8.79 -8.16
C LEU A 233 13.29 -9.90 -9.21
N HIS A 234 13.00 -11.11 -8.74
CA HIS A 234 12.62 -12.21 -9.61
C HIS A 234 11.41 -11.85 -10.47
N ASN A 235 11.35 -12.35 -11.71
CA ASN A 235 10.19 -12.16 -12.58
C ASN A 235 8.91 -12.66 -11.88
N GLY A 236 7.83 -11.89 -11.97
CA GLY A 236 6.57 -12.15 -11.27
C GLY A 236 6.51 -11.62 -9.83
N ALA A 237 7.59 -11.03 -9.30
CA ALA A 237 7.53 -10.36 -7.99
C ALA A 237 6.59 -9.16 -8.06
N SER A 238 5.54 -9.14 -7.22
CA SER A 238 4.57 -8.05 -7.11
C SER A 238 4.04 -7.98 -5.67
N SER A 239 3.25 -6.96 -5.37
CA SER A 239 2.66 -6.72 -4.05
C SER A 239 3.71 -6.78 -2.92
N LEU A 240 4.83 -6.06 -3.08
CA LEU A 240 5.84 -5.93 -2.03
C LEU A 240 5.21 -5.28 -0.80
N GLN A 241 5.62 -5.70 0.39
CA GLN A 241 5.09 -5.16 1.65
C GLN A 241 6.22 -4.74 2.59
N GLY A 242 6.68 -5.64 3.46
CA GLY A 242 7.68 -5.40 4.49
C GLY A 242 9.10 -5.38 3.94
N LEU A 243 9.95 -4.58 4.56
CA LEU A 243 11.38 -4.45 4.27
C LEU A 243 12.14 -4.24 5.57
N CYS A 244 13.18 -5.03 5.79
CA CYS A 244 14.11 -4.82 6.91
C CYS A 244 15.57 -5.08 6.49
N ILE A 245 16.51 -4.52 7.24
CA ILE A 245 17.95 -4.70 7.03
C ILE A 245 18.53 -5.35 8.29
N SER A 246 19.44 -6.31 8.11
CA SER A 246 20.16 -6.97 9.18
C SER A 246 20.97 -5.97 10.00
N SER A 247 21.20 -6.27 11.28
CA SER A 247 21.93 -5.38 12.20
C SER A 247 23.37 -5.09 11.76
N ASP A 248 23.99 -6.00 11.00
CA ASP A 248 25.32 -5.82 10.40
C ASP A 248 25.31 -5.03 9.08
N GLY A 249 24.12 -4.69 8.57
CA GLY A 249 23.91 -3.92 7.36
C GLY A 249 24.22 -4.64 6.05
N ARG A 250 24.43 -5.97 6.07
CA ARG A 250 24.82 -6.72 4.88
C ARG A 250 23.63 -7.19 4.05
N ILE A 251 22.57 -7.61 4.72
CA ILE A 251 21.42 -8.27 4.09
C ILE A 251 20.16 -7.45 4.30
N ALA A 252 19.37 -7.28 3.25
CA ALA A 252 18.01 -6.82 3.34
C ALA A 252 17.03 -7.93 2.94
N LEU A 253 15.88 -7.96 3.60
CA LEU A 253 14.80 -8.89 3.33
C LEU A 253 13.56 -8.11 2.91
N VAL A 254 12.91 -8.55 1.84
CA VAL A 254 11.64 -7.97 1.37
C VAL A 254 10.61 -9.07 1.13
N THR A 255 9.40 -8.90 1.69
CA THR A 255 8.27 -9.81 1.50
C THR A 255 7.45 -9.42 0.28
N HIS A 256 7.00 -10.42 -0.48
CA HIS A 256 6.17 -10.19 -1.66
C HIS A 256 5.43 -11.46 -2.10
N VAL A 257 4.50 -11.28 -3.03
CA VAL A 257 3.91 -12.37 -3.82
C VAL A 257 4.80 -12.63 -5.04
N LEU A 258 4.88 -13.89 -5.46
CA LEU A 258 5.57 -14.32 -6.67
C LEU A 258 4.56 -14.99 -7.61
N SER A 259 4.21 -14.30 -8.68
CA SER A 259 3.09 -14.65 -9.56
C SER A 259 3.54 -15.38 -10.83
N ASN A 260 2.83 -16.45 -11.20
CA ASN A 260 3.00 -17.13 -12.49
C ASN A 260 2.09 -16.55 -13.59
N PHE A 261 2.28 -15.27 -13.88
CA PHE A 261 1.42 -14.55 -14.82
C PHE A 261 1.66 -14.94 -16.29
N LEU A 262 2.70 -15.74 -16.59
CA LEU A 262 3.05 -16.17 -17.94
C LEU A 262 2.32 -17.44 -18.40
N ASP A 263 1.79 -18.22 -17.47
CA ASP A 263 1.04 -19.45 -17.75
C ASP A 263 -0.45 -19.28 -17.42
N VAL A 264 -1.25 -20.16 -18.02
CA VAL A 264 -2.69 -20.21 -17.76
C VAL A 264 -2.95 -20.74 -16.34
N PRO A 265 -3.75 -20.04 -15.49
CA PRO A 265 -4.02 -20.45 -14.13
C PRO A 265 -5.15 -21.49 -14.08
N PHE A 266 -4.83 -22.75 -14.40
CA PHE A 266 -5.81 -23.85 -14.44
C PHE A 266 -5.90 -24.68 -13.15
N ARG A 267 -5.00 -24.43 -12.20
CA ARG A 267 -4.91 -25.07 -10.88
C ARG A 267 -4.31 -24.08 -9.89
N VAL A 268 -4.38 -24.36 -8.59
CA VAL A 268 -3.76 -23.51 -7.55
C VAL A 268 -2.70 -24.25 -6.73
N GLU A 269 -2.79 -25.57 -6.69
CA GLU A 269 -1.89 -26.47 -5.99
C GLU A 269 -0.44 -26.19 -6.35
N THR A 270 0.46 -26.39 -5.38
CA THR A 270 1.91 -26.17 -5.52
C THR A 270 2.27 -24.73 -5.96
N GLY A 271 1.40 -23.77 -5.64
CA GLY A 271 1.60 -22.36 -5.96
C GLY A 271 1.48 -22.06 -7.45
N TRP A 272 0.64 -22.78 -8.19
CA TRP A 272 0.59 -22.65 -9.65
C TRP A 272 0.28 -21.22 -10.15
N ILE A 273 -0.55 -20.47 -9.40
CA ILE A 273 -0.93 -19.08 -9.73
C ILE A 273 -0.01 -18.10 -9.00
N ASN A 274 0.07 -18.23 -7.68
CA ASN A 274 0.88 -17.41 -6.82
C ASN A 274 1.61 -18.29 -5.80
N ALA A 275 2.88 -17.96 -5.60
CA ALA A 275 3.69 -18.37 -4.47
C ALA A 275 4.00 -17.15 -3.59
N ASN A 276 4.50 -17.39 -2.38
CA ASN A 276 4.75 -16.37 -1.38
C ASN A 276 6.23 -16.43 -0.98
N ALA A 277 6.92 -15.29 -0.99
CA ALA A 277 8.37 -15.30 -0.91
C ALA A 277 8.97 -14.15 -0.10
N VAL A 278 10.21 -14.37 0.31
CA VAL A 278 11.14 -13.35 0.81
C VAL A 278 12.31 -13.26 -0.17
N SER A 279 12.56 -12.07 -0.71
CA SER A 279 13.76 -11.79 -1.49
C SER A 279 14.88 -11.25 -0.59
N ILE A 280 16.08 -11.81 -0.78
CA ILE A 280 17.29 -11.54 0.00
C ILE A 280 18.22 -10.71 -0.87
N VAL A 281 18.59 -9.54 -0.39
CA VAL A 281 19.38 -8.55 -1.14
C VAL A 281 20.68 -8.26 -0.40
N ASP A 282 21.79 -8.23 -1.15
CA ASP A 282 23.06 -7.71 -0.64
C ASP A 282 23.03 -6.19 -0.74
N VAL A 283 23.04 -5.53 0.42
CA VAL A 283 22.93 -4.07 0.52
C VAL A 283 24.14 -3.38 -0.10
N ARG A 284 25.34 -3.92 0.11
CA ARG A 284 26.59 -3.32 -0.37
C ARG A 284 26.76 -3.49 -1.86
N GLN A 285 26.45 -4.67 -2.38
CA GLN A 285 26.55 -4.98 -3.80
C GLN A 285 25.34 -4.47 -4.60
N ARG A 286 24.29 -3.99 -3.91
CA ARG A 286 23.06 -3.47 -4.50
C ARG A 286 22.44 -4.48 -5.48
N LYS A 287 22.33 -5.74 -5.07
CA LYS A 287 21.84 -6.82 -5.93
C LYS A 287 20.99 -7.84 -5.19
N LEU A 288 20.03 -8.42 -5.89
CA LEU A 288 19.33 -9.62 -5.45
C LEU A 288 20.33 -10.77 -5.32
N LEU A 289 20.34 -11.43 -4.16
CA LEU A 289 21.11 -12.64 -3.94
C LEU A 289 20.28 -13.88 -4.25
N ARG A 290 19.12 -14.01 -3.60
CA ARG A 290 18.23 -15.18 -3.65
C ARG A 290 16.79 -14.75 -3.38
N THR A 291 15.83 -15.52 -3.85
CA THR A 291 14.43 -15.44 -3.43
C THR A 291 14.09 -16.79 -2.80
N ILE A 292 13.49 -16.78 -1.62
CA ILE A 292 13.16 -17.98 -0.83
C ILE A 292 11.66 -18.01 -0.59
N GLY A 293 11.03 -19.13 -0.92
CA GLY A 293 9.61 -19.39 -0.67
C GLY A 293 9.28 -19.54 0.81
N LEU A 294 8.06 -19.17 1.16
CA LEU A 294 7.45 -19.32 2.48
C LEU A 294 6.49 -20.52 2.53
N ASP A 295 6.08 -21.02 1.37
CA ASP A 295 5.03 -22.03 1.22
C ASP A 295 5.52 -23.45 1.57
N GLU A 296 4.57 -24.31 1.91
CA GLU A 296 4.75 -25.77 2.02
C GLU A 296 4.07 -26.47 0.85
N MET A 297 4.31 -27.77 0.70
CA MET A 297 3.80 -28.58 -0.43
C MET A 297 2.30 -28.44 -0.68
N ASP A 298 1.53 -28.47 0.40
CA ASP A 298 0.08 -28.58 0.41
C ASP A 298 -0.56 -27.44 1.20
N SER A 299 0.20 -26.38 1.47
CA SER A 299 -0.25 -25.25 2.28
C SER A 299 0.55 -23.99 1.97
N GLY A 300 -0.09 -23.01 1.34
CA GLY A 300 0.51 -21.70 1.08
C GLY A 300 0.61 -20.83 2.32
N ALA A 301 1.55 -19.89 2.32
CA ALA A 301 1.72 -18.88 3.38
C ALA A 301 0.90 -17.61 3.11
N ALA A 302 0.49 -17.37 1.87
CA ALA A 302 -0.37 -16.31 1.36
C ALA A 302 -0.21 -14.89 1.94
N ASN A 303 0.13 -13.95 1.05
CA ASN A 303 0.17 -12.51 1.35
C ASN A 303 1.10 -12.19 2.53
N PRO A 304 2.42 -12.49 2.41
CA PRO A 304 3.38 -12.09 3.43
C PRO A 304 3.42 -10.56 3.52
N TRP A 305 3.33 -10.06 4.73
CA TRP A 305 3.11 -8.64 5.02
C TRP A 305 4.37 -8.02 5.61
N ASP A 306 4.59 -8.14 6.92
CA ASP A 306 5.77 -7.55 7.58
C ASP A 306 6.91 -8.57 7.74
N VAL A 307 8.16 -8.10 7.80
CA VAL A 307 9.36 -8.92 8.02
C VAL A 307 10.32 -8.24 8.97
N ALA A 308 10.85 -8.98 9.93
CA ALA A 308 11.75 -8.44 10.93
C ALA A 308 12.79 -9.47 11.40
N PHE A 309 13.96 -8.97 11.78
CA PHE A 309 14.95 -9.73 12.56
C PHE A 309 14.63 -9.61 14.05
N THR A 310 14.92 -10.66 14.82
CA THR A 310 15.01 -10.53 16.28
C THR A 310 16.13 -9.56 16.67
N SER A 311 16.07 -9.01 17.88
CA SER A 311 17.06 -8.00 18.31
C SER A 311 18.50 -8.53 18.37
N ASP A 312 18.68 -9.83 18.58
CA ASP A 312 19.98 -10.53 18.50
C ASP A 312 20.41 -10.88 17.07
N GLY A 313 19.51 -10.74 16.09
CA GLY A 313 19.74 -11.08 14.68
C GLY A 313 19.74 -12.57 14.36
N GLU A 314 19.40 -13.44 15.32
CA GLU A 314 19.47 -14.89 15.14
C GLU A 314 18.27 -15.46 14.36
N LEU A 315 17.10 -14.84 14.48
CA LEU A 315 15.86 -15.29 13.84
C LEU A 315 15.31 -14.23 12.90
N VAL A 316 14.63 -14.71 11.86
CA VAL A 316 13.80 -13.92 10.94
C VAL A 316 12.35 -14.31 11.13
N CYS A 317 11.49 -13.32 11.27
CA CYS A 317 10.05 -13.47 11.41
C CYS A 317 9.34 -12.82 10.22
N VAL A 318 8.30 -13.49 9.70
CA VAL A 318 7.43 -12.97 8.64
C VAL A 318 5.97 -13.11 9.05
N ALA A 319 5.24 -12.00 9.04
CA ALA A 319 3.80 -11.99 9.27
C ALA A 319 3.07 -12.41 7.98
N CYS A 320 2.32 -13.50 8.03
CA CYS A 320 1.57 -14.05 6.90
C CYS A 320 0.10 -13.64 7.06
N ALA A 321 -0.29 -12.53 6.43
CA ALA A 321 -1.59 -11.90 6.67
C ALA A 321 -2.75 -12.80 6.20
N GLY A 322 -2.57 -13.47 5.05
CA GLY A 322 -3.60 -14.27 4.40
C GLY A 322 -3.94 -15.56 5.17
N THR A 323 -2.95 -16.21 5.77
CA THR A 323 -3.18 -17.43 6.58
C THR A 323 -3.29 -17.16 8.08
N HIS A 324 -3.04 -15.93 8.53
CA HIS A 324 -3.04 -15.54 9.94
C HIS A 324 -1.97 -16.29 10.76
N GLU A 325 -0.76 -16.29 10.22
CA GLU A 325 0.36 -17.03 10.78
C GLU A 325 1.59 -16.13 10.96
N LEU A 326 2.50 -16.57 11.82
CA LEU A 326 3.86 -16.03 11.94
C LEU A 326 4.84 -17.12 11.49
N SER A 327 5.57 -16.87 10.42
CA SER A 327 6.65 -17.75 9.95
C SER A 327 7.97 -17.34 10.60
N VAL A 328 8.70 -18.31 11.16
CA VAL A 328 9.99 -18.09 11.85
C VAL A 328 11.06 -19.02 11.28
N ILE A 329 12.26 -18.50 11.05
CA ILE A 329 13.43 -19.27 10.61
C ILE A 329 14.71 -18.70 11.23
N GLY A 330 15.75 -19.53 11.40
CA GLY A 330 17.08 -19.04 11.76
C GLY A 330 17.72 -18.27 10.61
N TYR A 331 18.38 -17.15 10.90
CA TYR A 331 19.04 -16.30 9.90
C TYR A 331 20.11 -17.08 9.09
N GLU A 332 20.98 -17.83 9.78
CA GLU A 332 21.99 -18.68 9.13
C GLU A 332 21.35 -19.80 8.29
N THR A 333 20.23 -20.37 8.77
CA THR A 333 19.47 -21.38 8.03
C THR A 333 18.88 -20.79 6.74
N LEU A 334 18.32 -19.58 6.82
CA LEU A 334 17.74 -18.87 5.67
C LEU A 334 18.78 -18.59 4.58
N LEU A 335 20.00 -18.21 4.98
CA LEU A 335 21.10 -17.96 4.04
C LEU A 335 21.82 -19.23 3.57
N GLY A 336 21.57 -20.37 4.24
CA GLY A 336 22.22 -21.64 3.97
C GLY A 336 21.90 -22.23 2.60
N GLU A 337 22.81 -23.09 2.12
CA GLU A 337 22.63 -23.82 0.85
C GLU A 337 21.42 -24.75 0.87
N GLU A 338 21.01 -25.27 2.03
CA GLU A 338 19.82 -26.10 2.14
C GLU A 338 18.55 -25.31 1.82
N ALA A 339 18.36 -24.14 2.42
CA ALA A 339 17.22 -23.26 2.14
C ALA A 339 17.13 -22.90 0.66
N TRP A 340 18.26 -22.60 0.04
CA TRP A 340 18.30 -22.35 -1.39
C TRP A 340 17.92 -23.57 -2.23
N ARG A 341 18.48 -24.74 -1.92
CA ARG A 341 18.21 -25.96 -2.68
C ARG A 341 16.78 -26.46 -2.53
N THR A 342 16.09 -26.15 -1.44
CA THR A 342 14.74 -26.65 -1.17
C THR A 342 13.68 -25.60 -1.41
N MET A 343 13.89 -24.34 -1.06
CA MET A 343 12.85 -23.30 -1.05
C MET A 343 13.07 -22.20 -2.09
N ALA A 344 14.10 -22.25 -2.95
CA ALA A 344 14.29 -21.22 -3.98
C ALA A 344 13.54 -21.54 -5.28
N PRO A 345 13.10 -20.52 -6.05
CA PRO A 345 12.44 -20.73 -7.32
C PRO A 345 13.36 -21.45 -8.31
N ILE A 346 12.87 -22.51 -8.95
CA ILE A 346 13.61 -23.21 -10.01
C ILE A 346 13.59 -22.34 -11.28
N PRO A 347 14.76 -21.89 -11.79
CA PRO A 347 14.77 -21.10 -13.00
C PRO A 347 14.17 -21.85 -14.19
N GLY A 348 13.17 -21.25 -14.84
CA GLY A 348 12.53 -21.82 -16.04
C GLY A 348 11.61 -23.02 -15.80
N ALA A 349 11.30 -23.36 -14.54
CA ALA A 349 10.32 -24.38 -14.22
C ALA A 349 9.30 -23.85 -13.20
N TRP A 350 8.03 -24.19 -13.44
CA TRP A 350 6.92 -23.97 -12.52
C TRP A 350 6.17 -25.30 -12.36
N PRO A 351 5.77 -25.76 -11.15
CA PRO A 351 5.75 -25.06 -9.87
C PRO A 351 7.12 -24.79 -9.23
N VAL A 352 7.11 -23.84 -8.29
CA VAL A 352 8.22 -22.91 -8.00
C VAL A 352 9.36 -23.54 -7.22
N TYR A 353 9.11 -24.45 -6.30
CA TYR A 353 10.13 -24.84 -5.32
C TYR A 353 10.48 -26.34 -5.40
N PRO A 354 11.76 -26.73 -5.29
CA PRO A 354 12.16 -28.13 -5.11
C PRO A 354 11.62 -28.75 -3.81
N SER A 355 10.98 -27.95 -2.94
CA SER A 355 10.36 -28.32 -1.68
C SER A 355 9.12 -29.21 -1.84
N LEU A 356 9.13 -30.10 -2.85
CA LEU A 356 8.82 -31.53 -2.77
C LEU A 356 8.57 -32.17 -1.36
N GLY A 357 9.14 -31.60 -0.28
CA GLY A 357 9.03 -31.97 1.14
C GLY A 357 8.76 -30.79 2.11
N GLN A 358 9.43 -30.79 3.27
CA GLN A 358 9.13 -29.89 4.41
C GLN A 358 9.84 -28.53 4.29
N SER A 359 9.10 -27.43 4.38
CA SER A 359 9.64 -26.08 4.50
C SER A 359 10.55 -25.96 5.73
N LEU A 360 11.63 -25.16 5.64
CA LEU A 360 12.48 -24.87 6.80
C LEU A 360 11.88 -23.78 7.70
N TRP A 361 10.80 -23.14 7.28
CA TRP A 361 10.04 -22.20 8.09
C TRP A 361 9.21 -22.94 9.13
N LYS A 362 9.24 -22.46 10.37
CA LYS A 362 8.26 -22.84 11.37
C LYS A 362 7.10 -21.85 11.33
N ARG A 363 5.93 -22.31 10.89
CA ARG A 363 4.70 -21.50 10.87
C ARG A 363 3.90 -21.66 12.16
N LEU A 364 3.60 -20.55 12.81
CA LEU A 364 2.87 -20.48 14.06
C LEU A 364 1.49 -19.88 13.80
N LYS A 365 0.43 -20.61 14.15
CA LYS A 365 -0.93 -20.08 14.04
C LYS A 365 -1.17 -19.01 15.09
N LEU A 366 -1.59 -17.83 14.65
CA LEU A 366 -1.93 -16.72 15.54
C LEU A 366 -3.42 -16.79 15.95
N PRO A 367 -3.78 -16.30 17.15
CA PRO A 367 -5.15 -16.37 17.67
C PRO A 367 -6.12 -15.42 16.95
N GLY A 368 -5.63 -14.29 16.46
CA GLY A 368 -6.37 -13.27 15.74
C GLY A 368 -6.20 -13.35 14.22
N LYS A 369 -6.66 -12.30 13.53
CA LYS A 369 -6.82 -12.31 12.06
C LYS A 369 -6.13 -11.13 11.40
N GLY A 370 -5.45 -11.41 10.29
CA GLY A 370 -4.74 -10.43 9.47
C GLY A 370 -3.53 -9.81 10.17
N PRO A 371 -2.48 -10.58 10.50
CA PRO A 371 -1.23 -10.04 11.02
C PRO A 371 -0.58 -9.11 9.97
N ARG A 372 -0.52 -7.80 10.24
CA ARG A 372 -0.04 -6.79 9.27
C ARG A 372 1.17 -6.00 9.72
N ALA A 373 1.57 -6.10 11.00
CA ALA A 373 2.78 -5.47 11.49
C ALA A 373 3.36 -6.20 12.69
N MET A 374 4.66 -6.03 12.91
CA MET A 374 5.35 -6.61 14.05
C MET A 374 6.25 -5.59 14.75
N ALA A 375 6.41 -5.78 16.06
CA ALA A 375 7.49 -5.16 16.83
C ALA A 375 8.19 -6.24 17.66
N LEU A 376 9.52 -6.20 17.67
CA LEU A 376 10.36 -7.25 18.25
C LEU A 376 11.07 -6.68 19.48
N ASP A 377 11.05 -7.43 20.58
CA ASP A 377 11.80 -7.14 21.80
C ASP A 377 12.54 -8.40 22.27
N GLY A 378 13.83 -8.48 21.94
CA GLY A 378 14.63 -9.67 22.20
C GLY A 378 14.04 -10.87 21.46
N SER A 379 13.60 -11.88 22.22
CA SER A 379 12.93 -13.08 21.72
C SER A 379 11.41 -13.02 21.79
N THR A 380 10.81 -11.84 22.02
CA THR A 380 9.35 -11.66 22.01
C THR A 380 8.93 -10.93 20.75
N ALA A 381 7.98 -11.49 20.01
CA ALA A 381 7.33 -10.81 18.90
C ALA A 381 5.93 -10.34 19.32
N TYR A 382 5.66 -9.06 19.12
CA TYR A 382 4.32 -8.47 19.18
C TYR A 382 3.81 -8.35 17.75
N VAL A 383 2.66 -8.96 17.43
CA VAL A 383 2.10 -9.01 16.08
C VAL A 383 0.72 -8.38 16.09
N ALA A 384 0.52 -7.32 15.30
CA ALA A 384 -0.76 -6.62 15.19
C ALA A 384 -1.73 -7.38 14.29
N GLU A 385 -2.87 -7.77 14.84
CA GLU A 385 -3.90 -8.57 14.16
C GLU A 385 -5.08 -7.66 13.78
N TYR A 386 -5.06 -7.23 12.53
CA TYR A 386 -5.86 -6.10 12.02
C TYR A 386 -7.38 -6.28 12.16
N PHE A 387 -7.90 -7.48 11.90
CA PHE A 387 -9.34 -7.71 11.86
C PHE A 387 -9.94 -8.08 13.22
N THR A 388 -9.10 -8.47 14.17
CA THR A 388 -9.53 -8.85 15.53
C THR A 388 -9.26 -7.78 16.57
N ASP A 389 -8.65 -6.64 16.18
CA ASP A 389 -8.32 -5.54 17.09
C ASP A 389 -7.48 -6.01 18.29
N SER A 390 -6.50 -6.88 18.01
CA SER A 390 -5.68 -7.54 19.01
C SER A 390 -4.19 -7.51 18.66
N VAL A 391 -3.34 -7.83 19.63
CA VAL A 391 -1.91 -8.07 19.45
C VAL A 391 -1.56 -9.45 19.98
N ALA A 392 -1.05 -10.32 19.12
CA ALA A 392 -0.46 -11.59 19.55
C ALA A 392 0.95 -11.34 20.10
N VAL A 393 1.25 -11.94 21.25
CA VAL A 393 2.57 -11.92 21.88
C VAL A 393 3.14 -13.33 21.83
N VAL A 394 4.19 -13.50 21.03
CA VAL A 394 4.81 -14.80 20.73
C VAL A 394 6.19 -14.85 21.38
N ASP A 395 6.43 -15.86 22.22
CA ASP A 395 7.77 -16.19 22.68
C ASP A 395 8.49 -17.06 21.62
N LEU A 396 9.49 -16.48 20.98
CA LEU A 396 10.26 -17.10 19.90
C LEU A 396 11.26 -18.15 20.39
N ARG A 397 11.49 -18.29 21.71
CA ARG A 397 12.34 -19.37 22.26
C ARG A 397 11.55 -20.65 22.47
N SER A 398 10.35 -20.54 23.04
CA SER A 398 9.48 -21.69 23.28
C SER A 398 8.59 -22.04 22.08
N LEU A 399 8.46 -21.12 21.10
CA LEU A 399 7.75 -21.29 19.82
C LEU A 399 6.37 -21.96 19.93
N GLY A 400 5.72 -21.80 21.08
CA GLY A 400 4.46 -22.45 21.46
C GLY A 400 3.70 -21.71 22.56
N SER A 401 4.30 -20.71 23.20
CA SER A 401 3.61 -19.78 24.10
C SER A 401 3.17 -18.55 23.31
N ILE A 402 1.86 -18.48 23.02
CA ILE A 402 1.22 -17.34 22.37
C ILE A 402 0.11 -16.85 23.31
N ARG A 403 0.12 -15.55 23.62
CA ARG A 403 -0.96 -14.89 24.36
C ARG A 403 -1.47 -13.70 23.57
N THR A 404 -2.70 -13.29 23.85
CA THR A 404 -3.33 -12.14 23.19
C THR A 404 -3.39 -10.94 24.14
N ILE A 405 -3.13 -9.76 23.60
CA ILE A 405 -3.49 -8.48 24.20
C ILE A 405 -4.66 -7.92 23.39
N GLU A 406 -5.81 -7.77 24.04
CA GLU A 406 -6.99 -7.14 23.43
C GLU A 406 -6.82 -5.61 23.43
N LEU A 407 -6.94 -4.97 22.26
CA LEU A 407 -6.88 -3.50 22.16
C LEU A 407 -8.25 -2.84 22.40
N GLY A 408 -9.31 -3.64 22.45
CA GLY A 408 -10.67 -3.23 22.70
C GLY A 408 -11.59 -4.44 22.88
N PRO A 409 -12.91 -4.22 23.00
CA PRO A 409 -13.88 -5.31 22.90
C PRO A 409 -13.75 -6.04 21.56
N PRO A 410 -13.96 -7.36 21.49
CA PRO A 410 -13.94 -8.09 20.23
C PRO A 410 -14.88 -7.46 19.20
N PRO A 411 -14.40 -7.17 17.97
CA PRO A 411 -15.17 -6.44 16.99
C PRO A 411 -16.35 -7.26 16.46
N VAL A 412 -17.52 -6.63 16.36
CA VAL A 412 -18.69 -7.21 15.67
C VAL A 412 -18.59 -6.87 14.19
N LEU A 413 -18.40 -7.89 13.35
CA LEU A 413 -18.16 -7.70 11.92
C LEU A 413 -19.48 -7.38 11.19
N SER A 414 -19.55 -6.19 10.60
CA SER A 414 -20.57 -5.84 9.61
C SER A 414 -20.37 -6.67 8.34
N PRO A 415 -21.38 -6.82 7.47
CA PRO A 415 -21.20 -7.53 6.19
C PRO A 415 -20.03 -6.96 5.35
N GLN A 416 -19.83 -5.64 5.37
CA GLN A 416 -18.72 -4.98 4.70
C GLN A 416 -17.36 -5.38 5.30
N ARG A 417 -17.22 -5.37 6.63
CA ARG A 417 -15.97 -5.75 7.30
C ARG A 417 -15.69 -7.24 7.19
N GLN A 418 -16.72 -8.07 7.24
CA GLN A 418 -16.62 -9.51 6.98
C GLN A 418 -16.15 -9.75 5.54
N GLY A 419 -16.68 -9.00 4.57
CA GLY A 419 -16.22 -9.04 3.18
C GLY A 419 -14.78 -8.63 3.01
N GLU A 420 -14.34 -7.55 3.69
CA GLU A 420 -12.94 -7.11 3.68
C GLU A 420 -12.02 -8.20 4.24
N LEU A 421 -12.38 -8.81 5.37
CA LEU A 421 -11.64 -9.94 5.93
C LEU A 421 -11.53 -11.08 4.91
N LEU A 422 -12.65 -11.55 4.37
CA LEU A 422 -12.69 -12.65 3.41
C LEU A 422 -11.91 -12.36 2.12
N PHE A 423 -11.90 -11.11 1.66
CA PHE A 423 -11.14 -10.68 0.49
C PHE A 423 -9.62 -10.84 0.69
N HIS A 424 -9.16 -10.69 1.95
CA HIS A 424 -7.76 -10.84 2.36
C HIS A 424 -7.45 -12.20 3.00
N ASP A 425 -8.44 -13.06 3.23
CA ASP A 425 -8.30 -14.34 3.90
C ASP A 425 -7.97 -15.42 2.86
N ALA A 426 -6.80 -16.03 2.96
CA ALA A 426 -6.43 -17.13 2.07
C ALA A 426 -6.99 -18.46 2.57
N THR A 427 -7.48 -18.56 3.81
CA THR A 427 -8.04 -19.81 4.35
C THR A 427 -9.33 -20.26 3.66
N ILE A 428 -9.96 -19.39 2.86
CA ILE A 428 -11.08 -19.75 1.98
C ILE A 428 -10.64 -20.31 0.62
N CYS A 429 -9.35 -20.25 0.28
CA CYS A 429 -8.76 -20.86 -0.90
C CYS A 429 -8.37 -22.31 -0.62
N TYR A 430 -8.50 -23.18 -1.63
CA TYR A 430 -7.95 -24.54 -1.55
C TYR A 430 -6.47 -24.47 -1.20
N GLN A 431 -6.07 -25.18 -0.13
CA GLN A 431 -4.70 -25.21 0.40
C GLN A 431 -4.08 -23.82 0.71
N GLN A 432 -4.91 -22.79 0.90
CA GLN A 432 -4.47 -21.48 1.42
C GLN A 432 -3.39 -20.76 0.58
N TRP A 433 -3.29 -21.05 -0.71
CA TRP A 433 -2.24 -20.50 -1.58
C TRP A 433 -2.31 -18.99 -1.80
N GLN A 434 -3.53 -18.43 -1.83
CA GLN A 434 -3.77 -17.04 -2.16
C GLN A 434 -5.12 -16.55 -1.64
N SER A 435 -5.28 -15.23 -1.57
CA SER A 435 -6.57 -14.56 -1.37
C SER A 435 -6.92 -13.74 -2.61
N CYS A 436 -8.11 -13.12 -2.65
CA CYS A 436 -8.45 -12.17 -3.73
C CYS A 436 -7.42 -11.03 -3.79
N ALA A 437 -6.91 -10.59 -2.63
CA ALA A 437 -5.90 -9.54 -2.54
C ALA A 437 -4.52 -9.91 -3.13
N SER A 438 -4.24 -11.19 -3.41
CA SER A 438 -2.99 -11.60 -4.06
C SER A 438 -2.86 -11.07 -5.49
N CYS A 439 -3.97 -11.08 -6.25
CA CYS A 439 -4.04 -10.53 -7.62
C CYS A 439 -4.71 -9.15 -7.65
N HIS A 440 -5.42 -8.77 -6.57
CA HIS A 440 -6.09 -7.48 -6.47
C HIS A 440 -5.63 -6.70 -5.24
N PRO A 441 -4.38 -6.20 -5.20
CA PRO A 441 -3.90 -5.38 -4.10
C PRO A 441 -4.80 -4.14 -3.94
N ASP A 442 -5.30 -3.90 -2.72
CA ASP A 442 -6.31 -2.88 -2.40
C ASP A 442 -7.61 -2.96 -3.25
N ALA A 443 -7.96 -4.15 -3.74
CA ALA A 443 -9.04 -4.37 -4.71
C ALA A 443 -8.83 -3.60 -6.04
N ARG A 444 -7.57 -3.33 -6.41
CA ARG A 444 -7.15 -2.67 -7.66
C ARG A 444 -6.35 -3.64 -8.55
N ALA A 445 -5.70 -3.09 -9.58
CA ALA A 445 -4.86 -3.82 -10.50
C ALA A 445 -3.48 -4.14 -9.88
N ASP A 446 -2.94 -5.32 -10.13
CA ASP A 446 -1.60 -5.78 -9.72
C ASP A 446 -0.48 -5.44 -10.71
N ALA A 447 -0.81 -4.75 -11.81
CA ALA A 447 0.09 -4.43 -12.92
C ALA A 447 0.67 -5.65 -13.66
N LEU A 448 0.04 -6.82 -13.56
CA LEU A 448 0.37 -8.03 -14.31
C LEU A 448 -0.70 -8.35 -15.36
N ASN A 449 -0.33 -9.15 -16.35
CA ASN A 449 -1.28 -9.69 -17.33
C ASN A 449 -1.55 -11.17 -17.06
N TRP A 450 -2.81 -11.57 -17.05
CA TRP A 450 -3.26 -12.94 -16.80
C TRP A 450 -4.02 -13.51 -18.00
N ASP A 451 -3.74 -14.76 -18.35
CA ASP A 451 -4.40 -15.50 -19.43
C ASP A 451 -5.42 -16.49 -18.86
N LEU A 452 -6.66 -16.03 -18.66
CA LEU A 452 -7.69 -16.77 -17.93
C LEU A 452 -8.53 -17.65 -18.87
N MET A 453 -8.76 -18.92 -18.50
CA MET A 453 -9.47 -19.87 -19.37
C MET A 453 -10.93 -19.48 -19.69
N ASN A 454 -11.54 -18.59 -18.91
CA ASN A 454 -12.94 -18.22 -19.06
C ASN A 454 -13.21 -17.34 -20.29
N ASP A 455 -12.18 -16.75 -20.89
CA ASP A 455 -12.28 -15.93 -22.11
C ASP A 455 -11.30 -16.38 -23.21
N GLY A 456 -10.97 -17.68 -23.21
CA GLY A 456 -10.01 -18.29 -24.13
C GLY A 456 -8.57 -18.18 -23.63
N THR A 457 -7.65 -18.84 -24.33
CA THR A 457 -6.20 -18.78 -24.02
C THR A 457 -5.43 -18.05 -25.13
N GLY A 458 -4.19 -17.66 -24.82
CA GLY A 458 -3.32 -16.89 -25.70
C GLY A 458 -3.76 -15.44 -25.84
N ASN A 459 -4.42 -14.87 -24.82
CA ASN A 459 -4.90 -13.50 -24.78
C ASN A 459 -4.72 -12.87 -23.39
N PRO A 460 -3.50 -12.86 -22.82
CA PRO A 460 -3.23 -12.32 -21.49
C PRO A 460 -3.68 -10.86 -21.39
N LYS A 461 -4.33 -10.50 -20.28
CA LYS A 461 -4.89 -9.16 -20.03
C LYS A 461 -4.54 -8.66 -18.64
N ASN A 462 -4.42 -7.36 -18.50
CA ASN A 462 -4.22 -6.72 -17.22
C ASN A 462 -5.38 -7.01 -16.26
N THR A 463 -5.05 -7.10 -14.99
CA THR A 463 -6.07 -7.20 -13.95
C THR A 463 -6.88 -5.91 -13.90
N LYS A 464 -8.20 -5.99 -14.07
CA LYS A 464 -9.10 -4.82 -13.96
C LYS A 464 -9.29 -4.42 -12.49
N SER A 465 -9.33 -3.12 -12.22
CA SER A 465 -9.75 -2.60 -10.91
C SER A 465 -11.16 -3.08 -10.56
N MET A 466 -11.38 -3.48 -9.31
CA MET A 466 -12.71 -3.87 -8.83
C MET A 466 -13.53 -2.66 -8.32
N LEU A 467 -12.92 -1.47 -8.25
CA LEU A 467 -13.63 -0.24 -7.92
C LEU A 467 -14.78 -0.03 -8.90
N PHE A 468 -15.98 0.22 -8.35
CA PHE A 468 -17.21 0.46 -9.11
C PHE A 468 -17.64 -0.67 -10.05
N SER A 469 -16.99 -1.85 -10.02
CA SER A 469 -17.35 -2.98 -10.88
C SER A 469 -18.84 -3.39 -10.75
N HIS A 470 -19.43 -3.28 -9.55
CA HIS A 470 -20.86 -3.53 -9.29
C HIS A 470 -21.83 -2.51 -9.89
N VAL A 471 -21.35 -1.34 -10.33
CA VAL A 471 -22.16 -0.29 -10.97
C VAL A 471 -21.71 0.02 -12.41
N THR A 472 -20.63 -0.62 -12.87
CA THR A 472 -20.13 -0.54 -14.25
C THR A 472 -20.02 -1.93 -14.89
N PRO A 473 -21.14 -2.65 -15.09
CA PRO A 473 -21.14 -3.90 -15.85
C PRO A 473 -20.82 -3.63 -17.33
N PRO A 474 -20.36 -4.63 -18.09
CA PRO A 474 -20.03 -6.00 -17.67
C PRO A 474 -18.68 -6.10 -16.92
N ALA A 475 -18.47 -7.22 -16.23
CA ALA A 475 -17.21 -7.50 -15.53
C ALA A 475 -16.21 -8.21 -16.45
N MET A 476 -14.91 -8.07 -16.14
CA MET A 476 -13.75 -8.54 -16.92
C MET A 476 -13.50 -7.74 -18.21
N ALA A 477 -12.27 -7.77 -18.72
CA ALA A 477 -11.89 -6.99 -19.91
C ALA A 477 -12.65 -7.42 -21.18
N GLU A 478 -12.97 -8.71 -21.34
CA GLU A 478 -13.75 -9.23 -22.48
C GLU A 478 -15.25 -9.34 -22.22
N SER A 479 -15.76 -8.70 -21.16
CA SER A 479 -17.20 -8.69 -20.86
C SER A 479 -17.83 -10.08 -20.65
N VAL A 480 -17.02 -11.08 -20.26
CA VAL A 480 -17.49 -12.49 -20.14
C VAL A 480 -18.40 -12.74 -18.94
N ARG A 481 -18.63 -11.75 -18.08
CA ARG A 481 -19.55 -11.83 -16.94
C ARG A 481 -20.48 -10.63 -16.95
N GLU A 482 -21.77 -10.89 -16.78
CA GLU A 482 -22.81 -9.85 -16.81
C GLU A 482 -22.69 -8.91 -15.60
N THR A 483 -22.37 -9.44 -14.42
CA THR A 483 -22.26 -8.68 -13.18
C THR A 483 -20.95 -8.93 -12.43
N ALA A 484 -20.60 -8.02 -11.51
CA ALA A 484 -19.48 -8.22 -10.59
C ALA A 484 -19.81 -9.28 -9.53
N GLU A 485 -21.09 -9.43 -9.15
CA GLU A 485 -21.59 -10.52 -8.33
C GLU A 485 -21.23 -11.90 -8.93
N ASP A 486 -21.50 -12.10 -10.22
CA ASP A 486 -21.11 -13.34 -10.92
C ASP A 486 -19.59 -13.50 -10.92
N ALA A 487 -18.85 -12.39 -10.98
CA ALA A 487 -17.41 -12.39 -10.95
C ALA A 487 -16.83 -12.84 -9.61
N VAL A 488 -17.43 -12.41 -8.49
CA VAL A 488 -17.04 -12.86 -7.14
C VAL A 488 -17.25 -14.36 -6.99
N ARG A 489 -18.46 -14.86 -7.32
CA ARG A 489 -18.80 -16.30 -7.22
C ARG A 489 -17.86 -17.16 -8.07
N SER A 490 -17.64 -16.75 -9.32
CA SER A 490 -16.74 -17.48 -10.22
C SER A 490 -15.27 -17.36 -9.78
N GLY A 491 -14.84 -16.25 -9.16
CA GLY A 491 -13.53 -16.13 -8.53
C GLY A 491 -13.32 -17.13 -7.39
N LEU A 492 -14.30 -17.27 -6.49
CA LEU A 492 -14.25 -18.26 -5.41
C LEU A 492 -14.09 -19.70 -5.97
N THR A 493 -14.90 -20.05 -6.97
CA THR A 493 -14.88 -21.40 -7.54
C THR A 493 -13.66 -21.70 -8.41
N HIS A 494 -13.24 -20.77 -9.28
CA HIS A 494 -12.26 -21.05 -10.34
C HIS A 494 -10.89 -20.42 -10.13
N ILE A 495 -10.75 -19.48 -9.18
CA ILE A 495 -9.46 -18.85 -8.86
C ILE A 495 -9.01 -19.24 -7.45
N LEU A 496 -9.94 -19.34 -6.50
CA LEU A 496 -9.64 -19.88 -5.17
C LEU A 496 -9.88 -21.40 -5.07
N PHE A 497 -10.39 -22.04 -6.13
CA PHE A 497 -10.64 -23.48 -6.24
C PHE A 497 -11.47 -24.03 -5.06
N ALA A 498 -12.41 -23.24 -4.56
CA ALA A 498 -13.19 -23.57 -3.38
C ALA A 498 -14.69 -23.33 -3.60
N ASN A 499 -15.50 -24.30 -3.18
CA ASN A 499 -16.94 -24.12 -3.06
C ASN A 499 -17.23 -23.49 -1.71
N ARG A 500 -17.67 -22.23 -1.72
CA ARG A 500 -17.95 -21.45 -0.51
C ARG A 500 -19.45 -21.19 -0.34
N PRO A 501 -19.93 -21.01 0.89
CA PRO A 501 -21.31 -20.59 1.14
C PRO A 501 -21.61 -19.24 0.47
N GLU A 502 -22.84 -19.07 -0.04
CA GLU A 502 -23.28 -17.83 -0.70
C GLU A 502 -23.17 -16.60 0.22
N GLU A 503 -23.34 -16.77 1.53
CA GLU A 503 -23.20 -15.70 2.52
C GLU A 503 -21.82 -15.04 2.50
N GLU A 504 -20.76 -15.80 2.19
CA GLU A 504 -19.41 -15.27 2.07
C GLU A 504 -19.24 -14.45 0.79
N ALA A 505 -19.80 -14.91 -0.33
CA ALA A 505 -19.82 -14.16 -1.58
C ALA A 505 -20.58 -12.83 -1.40
N LEU A 506 -21.73 -12.86 -0.72
CA LEU A 506 -22.51 -11.66 -0.41
C LEU A 506 -21.76 -10.66 0.48
N ALA A 507 -20.97 -11.15 1.44
CA ALA A 507 -20.12 -10.29 2.26
C ALA A 507 -19.02 -9.63 1.41
N ILE A 508 -18.34 -10.39 0.56
CA ILE A 508 -17.34 -9.85 -0.39
C ILE A 508 -17.98 -8.82 -1.33
N ASP A 509 -19.18 -9.10 -1.85
CA ASP A 509 -19.95 -8.14 -2.65
C ASP A 509 -20.23 -6.84 -1.87
N ALA A 510 -20.60 -6.94 -0.59
CA ALA A 510 -20.82 -5.78 0.27
C ALA A 510 -19.54 -4.95 0.48
N TYR A 511 -18.38 -5.59 0.63
CA TYR A 511 -17.08 -4.91 0.70
C TYR A 511 -16.76 -4.19 -0.61
N LEU A 512 -16.84 -4.87 -1.74
CA LEU A 512 -16.51 -4.29 -3.04
C LEU A 512 -17.45 -3.11 -3.41
N LYS A 513 -18.74 -3.20 -3.07
CA LYS A 513 -19.72 -2.09 -3.19
C LYS A 513 -19.40 -0.90 -2.29
N SER A 514 -18.65 -1.11 -1.20
CA SER A 514 -18.29 -0.05 -0.25
C SER A 514 -17.03 0.74 -0.66
N LEU A 515 -16.27 0.23 -1.64
CA LEU A 515 -15.03 0.85 -2.10
C LEU A 515 -15.29 2.28 -2.60
N LYS A 516 -14.36 3.17 -2.27
CA LYS A 516 -14.37 4.58 -2.69
C LYS A 516 -13.11 4.88 -3.49
N PRO A 517 -13.18 5.85 -4.42
CA PRO A 517 -12.01 6.29 -5.15
C PRO A 517 -11.06 7.03 -4.21
N VAL A 518 -9.77 6.83 -4.42
CA VAL A 518 -8.72 7.66 -3.79
C VAL A 518 -8.53 8.92 -4.65
N PRO A 519 -8.53 10.13 -4.05
CA PRO A 519 -8.26 11.36 -4.79
C PRO A 519 -6.95 11.26 -5.58
N SER A 520 -6.93 11.78 -6.80
CA SER A 520 -5.72 11.79 -7.60
C SER A 520 -4.64 12.70 -6.97
N PRO A 521 -3.36 12.28 -6.97
CA PRO A 521 -2.24 13.11 -6.53
C PRO A 521 -2.03 14.35 -7.42
N LEU A 522 -2.66 14.40 -8.60
CA LEU A 522 -2.59 15.56 -9.51
C LEU A 522 -3.65 16.63 -9.24
N LEU A 523 -4.53 16.42 -8.24
CA LEU A 523 -5.48 17.44 -7.80
C LEU A 523 -4.78 18.50 -6.96
N VAL A 524 -5.14 19.77 -7.19
CA VAL A 524 -4.66 20.92 -6.42
C VAL A 524 -5.77 21.36 -5.48
N GLY A 525 -5.61 21.10 -4.17
CA GLY A 525 -6.65 21.42 -3.17
C GLY A 525 -7.99 20.74 -3.44
N ASN A 526 -7.95 19.45 -3.85
CA ASN A 526 -9.11 18.66 -4.29
C ASN A 526 -9.84 19.25 -5.53
N GLN A 527 -9.17 20.05 -6.34
CA GLN A 527 -9.71 20.59 -7.58
C GLN A 527 -8.80 20.27 -8.77
N LEU A 528 -9.39 20.32 -9.97
CA LEU A 528 -8.62 20.25 -11.22
C LEU A 528 -7.59 21.39 -11.28
N SER A 529 -6.36 21.03 -11.63
CA SER A 529 -5.31 21.99 -12.00
C SER A 529 -5.72 22.79 -13.23
N GLU A 530 -5.06 23.93 -13.50
CA GLU A 530 -5.35 24.72 -14.71
C GLU A 530 -5.15 23.90 -16.00
N SER A 531 -4.15 23.03 -16.02
CA SER A 531 -3.88 22.10 -17.12
C SER A 531 -5.01 21.09 -17.29
N ALA A 532 -5.44 20.44 -16.20
CA ALA A 532 -6.56 19.50 -16.24
C ALA A 532 -7.90 20.18 -16.63
N ARG A 533 -8.13 21.43 -16.24
CA ARG A 533 -9.31 22.20 -16.67
C ARG A 533 -9.31 22.43 -18.18
N ARG A 534 -8.17 22.78 -18.79
CA ARG A 534 -8.03 22.86 -20.26
C ARG A 534 -8.18 21.48 -20.90
N GLY A 535 -7.58 20.46 -20.29
CA GLY A 535 -7.66 19.07 -20.71
C GLY A 535 -9.08 18.53 -20.85
N SER A 536 -9.97 18.91 -19.92
CA SER A 536 -11.38 18.53 -19.98
C SER A 536 -12.08 19.02 -21.26
N GLN A 537 -11.67 20.17 -21.80
CA GLN A 537 -12.22 20.68 -23.05
C GLN A 537 -11.72 19.87 -24.25
N TRP A 538 -10.44 19.48 -24.23
CA TRP A 538 -9.86 18.62 -25.28
C TRP A 538 -10.48 17.24 -25.26
N PHE A 539 -10.77 16.69 -24.08
CA PHE A 539 -11.42 15.39 -23.90
C PHE A 539 -12.72 15.30 -24.70
N ASP A 540 -13.55 16.35 -24.63
CA ASP A 540 -14.79 16.43 -25.40
C ASP A 540 -14.55 16.69 -26.90
N GLN A 541 -13.60 17.58 -27.23
CA GLN A 541 -13.33 17.94 -28.62
C GLN A 541 -12.76 16.80 -29.46
N VAL A 542 -11.91 15.96 -28.87
CA VAL A 542 -11.32 14.80 -29.57
C VAL A 542 -12.22 13.55 -29.51
N GLY A 543 -13.34 13.61 -28.80
CA GLY A 543 -14.35 12.54 -28.81
C GLY A 543 -14.15 11.45 -27.75
N CYS A 544 -13.28 11.64 -26.74
CA CYS A 544 -13.05 10.65 -25.68
C CYS A 544 -14.33 10.30 -24.91
N GLN A 545 -15.20 11.28 -24.69
CA GLN A 545 -16.49 11.15 -24.01
C GLN A 545 -17.48 10.22 -24.71
N ARG A 546 -17.26 9.83 -25.97
CA ARG A 546 -18.12 8.87 -26.67
C ARG A 546 -18.02 7.47 -26.08
N CYS A 547 -16.82 7.07 -25.66
CA CYS A 547 -16.58 5.80 -24.98
C CYS A 547 -16.45 6.01 -23.46
N HIS A 548 -15.98 7.18 -23.02
CA HIS A 548 -15.77 7.50 -21.61
C HIS A 548 -16.66 8.67 -21.12
N PRO A 549 -18.01 8.57 -21.21
CA PRO A 549 -18.91 9.61 -20.71
C PRO A 549 -18.96 9.66 -19.18
N ALA A 550 -19.11 10.86 -18.63
CA ALA A 550 -19.45 11.05 -17.21
C ALA A 550 -20.83 10.42 -16.89
N PRO A 551 -21.10 10.04 -15.62
CA PRO A 551 -20.27 10.24 -14.43
C PRO A 551 -19.20 9.15 -14.19
N TRP A 552 -19.34 7.98 -14.81
CA TRP A 552 -18.45 6.84 -14.56
C TRP A 552 -17.24 6.78 -15.50
N TYR A 553 -17.19 7.64 -16.51
CA TYR A 553 -16.15 7.64 -17.54
C TYR A 553 -16.00 6.28 -18.24
N THR A 554 -17.13 5.64 -18.51
CA THR A 554 -17.28 4.42 -19.31
C THR A 554 -18.70 4.40 -19.88
N ASP A 555 -18.85 3.91 -21.10
CA ASP A 555 -20.13 3.76 -21.78
C ASP A 555 -20.77 2.37 -21.55
N LEU A 556 -20.14 1.53 -20.73
CA LEU A 556 -20.60 0.19 -20.35
C LEU A 556 -20.75 -0.75 -21.55
N ARG A 557 -19.92 -0.56 -22.58
CA ARG A 557 -19.99 -1.32 -23.84
C ARG A 557 -18.63 -1.87 -24.22
N ALA A 558 -18.68 -3.02 -24.91
CA ALA A 558 -17.52 -3.61 -25.53
C ALA A 558 -17.28 -3.04 -26.94
N HIS A 559 -16.09 -2.50 -27.17
CA HIS A 559 -15.67 -1.93 -28.46
C HIS A 559 -14.59 -2.76 -29.13
N PRO A 560 -14.54 -2.79 -30.48
CA PRO A 560 -13.39 -3.32 -31.17
C PRO A 560 -12.15 -2.51 -30.77
N ILE A 561 -11.05 -3.20 -30.52
CA ILE A 561 -9.79 -2.55 -30.13
C ILE A 561 -9.28 -1.74 -31.34
N ASP A 562 -8.68 -0.58 -31.08
CA ASP A 562 -8.03 0.19 -32.14
C ASP A 562 -6.93 -0.65 -32.83
N ARG A 563 -6.67 -0.36 -34.11
CA ARG A 563 -6.01 -1.16 -35.17
C ARG A 563 -4.72 -1.97 -34.86
N ALA A 564 -4.16 -1.91 -33.66
CA ALA A 564 -2.89 -2.53 -33.26
C ALA A 564 -2.95 -4.05 -33.03
N LEU A 565 -4.13 -4.67 -32.99
CA LEU A 565 -4.30 -6.13 -32.90
C LEU A 565 -4.90 -6.68 -34.20
N ALA A 566 -4.06 -6.79 -35.24
CA ALA A 566 -4.45 -7.34 -36.54
C ALA A 566 -4.93 -8.81 -36.48
N ASP A 567 -4.63 -9.50 -35.37
CA ASP A 567 -4.70 -10.96 -35.29
C ASP A 567 -6.05 -11.48 -34.75
N ARG A 568 -6.89 -10.61 -34.17
CA ARG A 568 -8.26 -10.95 -33.71
C ARG A 568 -9.24 -9.78 -33.96
N PRO A 569 -9.65 -9.52 -35.20
CA PRO A 569 -10.46 -8.35 -35.56
C PRO A 569 -11.87 -8.34 -34.95
N ASP A 570 -12.39 -9.51 -34.54
CA ASP A 570 -13.70 -9.64 -33.89
C ASP A 570 -13.66 -9.44 -32.37
N ARG A 571 -12.46 -9.27 -31.78
CA ARG A 571 -12.31 -9.13 -30.33
C ARG A 571 -12.82 -7.77 -29.88
N ARG A 572 -13.66 -7.78 -28.84
CA ARG A 572 -14.24 -6.59 -28.24
C ARG A 572 -13.84 -6.52 -26.77
N LEU A 573 -13.46 -5.34 -26.31
CA LEU A 573 -13.12 -5.10 -24.91
C LEU A 573 -14.07 -4.09 -24.30
N ASP A 574 -14.46 -4.37 -23.07
CA ASP A 574 -15.21 -3.44 -22.23
C ASP A 574 -14.43 -2.13 -22.07
N THR A 575 -15.12 -1.00 -22.23
CA THR A 575 -14.53 0.30 -21.94
C THR A 575 -14.31 0.43 -20.43
N PRO A 576 -13.05 0.51 -19.94
CA PRO A 576 -12.83 0.67 -18.51
C PRO A 576 -13.28 2.06 -18.04
N THR A 577 -13.71 2.16 -16.79
CA THR A 577 -13.85 3.46 -16.12
C THR A 577 -12.49 4.17 -16.08
N LEU A 578 -12.48 5.48 -16.31
CA LEU A 578 -11.27 6.31 -16.12
C LEU A 578 -11.13 6.83 -14.68
N LEU A 579 -12.10 6.57 -13.80
CA LEU A 579 -11.99 6.99 -12.39
C LEU A 579 -10.86 6.21 -11.71
N GLU A 580 -9.94 6.94 -11.08
CA GLU A 580 -8.73 6.38 -10.45
C GLU A 580 -7.75 5.71 -11.44
N VAL A 581 -7.83 6.02 -12.74
CA VAL A 581 -6.93 5.45 -13.77
C VAL A 581 -5.46 5.87 -13.57
N TRP A 582 -5.21 6.93 -12.80
CA TRP A 582 -3.87 7.44 -12.52
C TRP A 582 -2.94 6.44 -11.82
N ARG A 583 -3.47 5.37 -11.21
CA ARG A 583 -2.68 4.30 -10.59
C ARG A 583 -2.88 2.93 -11.20
N THR A 584 -3.34 2.85 -12.45
CA THR A 584 -3.59 1.55 -13.12
C THR A 584 -2.57 1.22 -14.20
N ALA A 585 -1.43 1.93 -14.25
CA ALA A 585 -0.34 1.57 -15.15
C ALA A 585 0.08 0.09 -14.96
N PRO A 586 0.65 -0.57 -15.97
CA PRO A 586 0.69 -0.13 -17.37
C PRO A 586 -0.71 -0.08 -18.00
N TYR A 587 -0.87 0.80 -18.98
CA TYR A 587 -2.12 1.12 -19.65
C TYR A 587 -2.37 0.27 -20.89
N MET A 588 -3.63 0.26 -21.31
CA MET A 588 -4.28 -0.73 -22.17
C MET A 588 -4.46 -2.10 -21.52
N HIS A 589 -5.43 -2.84 -22.03
CA HIS A 589 -5.78 -4.17 -21.54
C HIS A 589 -4.62 -5.17 -21.58
N ASP A 590 -3.57 -4.92 -22.38
CA ASP A 590 -2.38 -5.77 -22.49
C ASP A 590 -1.14 -5.13 -21.84
N GLY A 591 -1.28 -3.97 -21.19
CA GLY A 591 -0.18 -3.28 -20.53
C GLY A 591 0.92 -2.80 -21.50
N SER A 592 0.56 -2.48 -22.75
CA SER A 592 1.49 -2.01 -23.78
C SER A 592 2.16 -0.67 -23.49
N TYR A 593 1.56 0.20 -22.66
CA TYR A 593 2.01 1.58 -22.47
C TYR A 593 2.27 1.89 -21.00
N LEU A 594 3.38 2.54 -20.66
CA LEU A 594 3.69 2.86 -19.26
C LEU A 594 2.96 4.11 -18.77
N THR A 595 2.62 5.01 -19.68
CA THR A 595 1.99 6.28 -19.38
C THR A 595 0.75 6.51 -20.26
N VAL A 596 -0.22 7.27 -19.75
CA VAL A 596 -1.37 7.73 -20.57
C VAL A 596 -0.88 8.54 -21.77
N ARG A 597 0.23 9.27 -21.62
CA ARG A 597 0.86 10.01 -22.73
C ARG A 597 1.28 9.06 -23.86
N GLU A 598 2.04 8.00 -23.54
CA GLU A 598 2.44 6.98 -24.52
C GLU A 598 1.23 6.34 -25.21
N LEU A 599 0.18 6.02 -24.44
CA LEU A 599 -1.07 5.48 -24.99
C LEU A 599 -1.68 6.43 -26.05
N LEU A 600 -1.74 7.73 -25.76
CA LEU A 600 -2.29 8.73 -26.67
C LEU A 600 -1.37 8.98 -27.88
N THR A 601 -0.04 9.06 -27.67
CA THR A 601 0.91 9.46 -28.73
C THR A 601 1.41 8.28 -29.57
N GLU A 602 1.85 7.20 -28.93
CA GLU A 602 2.35 6.00 -29.63
C GLU A 602 1.19 5.09 -30.03
N GLY A 603 0.24 4.87 -29.11
CA GLY A 603 -0.93 4.04 -29.36
C GLY A 603 -2.02 4.71 -30.18
N GLN A 604 -1.95 6.04 -30.37
CA GLN A 604 -2.96 6.83 -31.11
C GLN A 604 -4.39 6.65 -30.58
N HIS A 605 -4.54 6.19 -29.33
CA HIS A 605 -5.83 5.88 -28.74
C HIS A 605 -6.70 7.14 -28.64
N GLY A 606 -7.87 7.12 -29.29
CA GLY A 606 -8.78 8.28 -29.32
C GLY A 606 -8.32 9.46 -30.20
N LEU A 607 -7.08 9.45 -30.72
CA LEU A 607 -6.52 10.54 -31.53
C LEU A 607 -6.52 10.26 -33.04
N GLY A 608 -6.66 9.01 -33.47
CA GLY A 608 -6.52 8.62 -34.89
C GLY A 608 -7.51 9.24 -35.89
N ARG A 609 -8.54 9.96 -35.45
CA ARG A 609 -9.53 10.64 -36.31
C ARG A 609 -9.74 12.13 -35.97
N SER A 610 -8.99 12.66 -35.03
CA SER A 610 -9.20 14.00 -34.43
C SER A 610 -8.19 15.02 -34.98
N PRO A 611 -8.43 16.34 -34.85
CA PRO A 611 -7.42 17.34 -35.19
C PRO A 611 -6.12 17.03 -34.44
N LYS A 612 -4.98 17.13 -35.13
CA LYS A 612 -3.66 16.92 -34.52
C LYS A 612 -3.50 17.88 -33.35
N LEU A 613 -3.60 17.36 -32.12
CA LEU A 613 -3.28 18.10 -30.92
C LEU A 613 -1.78 18.43 -30.92
N THR A 614 -1.43 19.61 -30.41
CA THR A 614 -0.06 19.97 -30.07
C THR A 614 0.39 19.22 -28.80
N GLU A 615 1.70 19.12 -28.57
CA GLU A 615 2.24 18.47 -27.37
C GLU A 615 1.65 19.05 -26.07
N SER A 616 1.51 20.37 -25.97
CA SER A 616 0.91 21.01 -24.79
C SER A 616 -0.57 20.67 -24.59
N GLN A 617 -1.32 20.45 -25.67
CA GLN A 617 -2.73 20.05 -25.58
C GLN A 617 -2.87 18.58 -25.19
N ILE A 618 -1.92 17.73 -25.62
CA ILE A 618 -1.82 16.34 -25.15
C ILE A 618 -1.49 16.32 -23.66
N ASP A 619 -0.53 17.12 -23.21
CA ASP A 619 -0.18 17.20 -21.78
C ASP A 619 -1.38 17.67 -20.93
N ASP A 620 -2.16 18.65 -21.43
CA ASP A 620 -3.41 19.07 -20.78
C ASP A 620 -4.44 17.92 -20.70
N LEU A 621 -4.65 17.18 -21.80
CA LEU A 621 -5.54 16.03 -21.83
C LEU A 621 -5.10 14.92 -20.87
N VAL A 622 -3.80 14.61 -20.82
CA VAL A 622 -3.20 13.66 -19.87
C VAL A 622 -3.46 14.11 -18.44
N ALA A 623 -3.25 15.40 -18.13
CA ALA A 623 -3.51 15.95 -16.81
C ALA A 623 -4.98 15.81 -16.40
N PHE A 624 -5.92 15.96 -17.33
CA PHE A 624 -7.34 15.72 -17.05
C PHE A 624 -7.62 14.25 -16.77
N VAL A 625 -7.21 13.33 -17.66
CA VAL A 625 -7.45 11.88 -17.51
C VAL A 625 -6.89 11.37 -16.18
N LEU A 626 -5.66 11.78 -15.82
CA LEU A 626 -5.02 11.38 -14.57
C LEU A 626 -5.57 12.12 -13.33
N SER A 627 -6.45 13.11 -13.48
CA SER A 627 -7.10 13.81 -12.36
C SER A 627 -8.44 13.19 -11.94
N LEU A 628 -8.99 12.29 -12.78
CA LEU A 628 -10.20 11.50 -12.53
C LEU A 628 -9.91 10.35 -11.56
#